data_AF-A0A7X3QDZ1-F1
#
_entry.id   AF-A0A7X3QDZ1-F1
#
_cell.length_a   1.000
_cell.length_b   1.000
_cell.length_c   1.000
_cell.angle_alpha   90.00
_cell.angle_beta   90.00
_cell.angle_gamma   90.00
#
_symmetry.space_group_name_H-M   'P 1'
#
loop_
_entity.id
_entity.type
_entity.pdbx_description
1 polymer ?
#
loop_
_entity_poly.entity_id
_entity_poly.type
_entity_poly.pdbx_seq_one_letter_code
_entity_poly.pdbx_strand_id
1 'polypeptide(L)'
;VRARERLTLDMKKLGIDDQSLERCEAAIRSPRGMVLVTGPTGSGKTNTLYSSIACINSPQTNILTAEDPVEFNMRGVNQVQIREGIGLSFAAALRSFLRQDPNVILVGEIRDAETAEVAIKAALTGHLVLSTLHTNDAPSSVARLLNMGVEPFLVTSSLNVVCAQRLVRRICRVCAAPAPQPPPAPGRQRDSRPRGPP
;
A
#
# COMPACT_ATOMS: atom_id res chain seq x y z
N VAL A 1 -26.03 -19.50 -2.04
CA VAL A 1 -25.19 -18.39 -2.54
C VAL A 1 -24.55 -17.73 -1.32
N ARG A 2 -23.27 -18.04 -1.03
CA ARG A 2 -22.59 -17.55 0.18
C ARG A 2 -22.49 -16.02 0.11
N ALA A 3 -23.02 -15.34 1.12
CA ALA A 3 -22.87 -13.91 1.29
C ALA A 3 -21.37 -13.58 1.30
N ARG A 4 -20.88 -12.92 0.25
CA ARG A 4 -19.59 -12.22 0.29
C ARG A 4 -19.72 -11.20 1.42
N GLU A 5 -19.03 -11.44 2.54
CA GLU A 5 -18.90 -10.47 3.61
C GLU A 5 -18.57 -9.12 2.98
N ARG A 6 -19.40 -8.13 3.27
CA ARG A 6 -19.23 -6.76 2.79
C ARG A 6 -17.90 -6.29 3.38
N LEU A 7 -16.83 -6.28 2.57
CA LEU A 7 -15.53 -5.75 2.97
C LEU A 7 -15.77 -4.38 3.57
N THR A 8 -15.45 -4.25 4.86
CA THR A 8 -15.61 -2.99 5.55
C THR A 8 -14.40 -2.14 5.19
N LEU A 9 -14.57 -1.30 4.17
CA LEU A 9 -13.55 -0.37 3.67
C LEU A 9 -13.44 0.83 4.58
N ASP A 10 -12.80 0.60 5.72
CA ASP A 10 -12.59 1.61 6.75
C ASP A 10 -11.22 1.36 7.37
N MET A 11 -10.29 2.28 7.11
CA MET A 11 -8.90 2.17 7.60
C MET A 11 -8.84 2.03 9.12
N LYS A 12 -9.80 2.63 9.85
CA LYS A 12 -9.88 2.57 11.31
C LYS A 12 -10.20 1.16 11.83
N LYS A 13 -10.77 0.30 10.98
CA LYS A 13 -11.16 -1.07 11.34
C LYS A 13 -10.10 -2.11 10.96
N LEU A 14 -8.99 -1.69 10.34
CA LEU A 14 -7.91 -2.58 9.91
C LEU A 14 -7.00 -3.04 11.06
N GLY A 15 -7.09 -2.40 12.24
CA GLY A 15 -6.24 -2.71 13.38
C GLY A 15 -4.84 -2.08 13.29
N ILE A 16 -4.73 -0.98 12.55
CA ILE A 16 -3.55 -0.12 12.51
C ILE A 16 -3.53 0.71 13.81
N ASP A 17 -2.37 0.86 14.45
CA ASP A 17 -2.23 1.73 15.62
C ASP A 17 -2.42 3.21 15.25
N ASP A 18 -2.84 4.03 16.20
CA ASP A 18 -3.25 5.42 15.93
C ASP A 18 -2.14 6.25 15.26
N GLN A 19 -0.89 6.11 15.71
CA GLN A 19 0.24 6.85 15.13
C GLN A 19 0.50 6.44 13.67
N SER A 20 0.49 5.14 13.39
CA SER A 20 0.66 4.64 12.02
C SER A 20 -0.52 5.04 11.13
N LEU A 21 -1.73 5.02 11.67
CA LEU A 21 -2.94 5.39 10.96
C LEU A 21 -2.91 6.87 10.56
N GLU A 22 -2.57 7.78 11.47
CA GLU A 22 -2.43 9.21 11.20
C GLU A 22 -1.44 9.47 10.06
N ARG A 23 -0.29 8.79 10.06
CA ARG A 23 0.71 8.91 8.99
C ARG A 23 0.18 8.41 7.65
N CYS A 24 -0.54 7.29 7.64
CA CYS A 24 -1.14 6.75 6.43
C CYS A 24 -2.24 7.68 5.90
N GLU A 25 -3.13 8.17 6.76
CA GLU A 25 -4.21 9.09 6.41
C GLU A 25 -3.66 10.41 5.85
N ALA A 26 -2.60 10.96 6.44
CA ALA A 26 -1.91 12.12 5.90
C ALA A 26 -1.32 11.85 4.51
N ALA A 27 -0.69 10.68 4.31
CA ALA A 27 -0.07 10.34 3.03
C ALA A 27 -1.08 10.19 1.89
N ILE A 28 -2.23 9.57 2.14
CA ILE A 28 -3.28 9.36 1.12
C ILE A 28 -4.09 10.62 0.82
N ARG A 29 -4.03 11.64 1.68
CA ARG A 29 -4.64 12.97 1.44
C ARG A 29 -3.68 13.95 0.79
N SER A 30 -2.42 13.55 0.56
CA SER A 30 -1.47 14.36 -0.18
C SER A 30 -1.94 14.55 -1.62
N PRO A 31 -1.78 15.75 -2.21
CA PRO A 31 -2.13 15.98 -3.61
C PRO A 31 -1.27 15.17 -4.58
N ARG A 32 -0.07 14.74 -4.16
CA ARG A 32 0.86 13.96 -4.98
C ARG A 32 1.75 13.05 -4.16
N GLY A 33 2.49 12.19 -4.84
CA GLY A 33 3.48 11.29 -4.26
C GLY A 33 3.01 9.85 -4.24
N MET A 34 3.79 8.98 -3.61
CA MET A 34 3.62 7.54 -3.68
C MET A 34 3.42 6.93 -2.30
N VAL A 35 2.37 6.11 -2.18
CA VAL A 35 2.06 5.30 -1.00
C VAL A 35 2.21 3.84 -1.39
N LEU A 36 3.13 3.14 -0.72
CA LEU A 36 3.38 1.73 -0.96
C LEU A 36 2.89 0.89 0.21
N VAL A 37 2.11 -0.14 -0.07
CA VAL A 37 1.81 -1.19 0.92
C VAL A 37 2.59 -2.44 0.53
N THR A 38 3.47 -2.90 1.42
CA THR A 38 4.34 -4.05 1.17
C THR A 38 4.04 -5.19 2.13
N GLY A 39 4.39 -6.41 1.73
CA GLY A 39 4.22 -7.62 2.52
C GLY A 39 4.00 -8.86 1.65
N PRO A 40 4.03 -10.06 2.25
CA PRO A 40 3.83 -11.31 1.52
C PRO A 40 2.40 -11.42 0.96
N THR A 41 2.15 -12.47 0.16
CA THR A 41 0.80 -12.82 -0.25
C THR A 41 -0.08 -13.11 0.97
N GLY A 42 -1.34 -12.66 0.93
CA GLY A 42 -2.27 -12.83 2.06
C GLY A 42 -2.02 -11.89 3.24
N SER A 43 -1.16 -10.87 3.11
CA SER A 43 -0.95 -9.88 4.18
C SER A 43 -2.01 -8.78 4.25
N GLY A 44 -3.02 -8.80 3.37
CA GLY A 44 -4.12 -7.83 3.36
C GLY A 44 -3.81 -6.50 2.65
N LYS A 45 -2.77 -6.44 1.81
CA LYS A 45 -2.36 -5.22 1.09
C LYS A 45 -3.51 -4.59 0.30
N THR A 46 -4.20 -5.40 -0.51
CA THR A 46 -5.31 -4.95 -1.35
C THR A 46 -6.45 -4.36 -0.52
N ASN A 47 -6.78 -4.99 0.63
CA ASN A 47 -7.80 -4.45 1.52
C ASN A 47 -7.41 -3.09 2.11
N THR A 48 -6.15 -2.91 2.48
CA THR A 48 -5.62 -1.63 2.94
C THR A 48 -5.70 -0.57 1.85
N LEU A 49 -5.26 -0.89 0.61
CA LEU A 49 -5.35 0.05 -0.51
C LEU A 49 -6.79 0.43 -0.87
N TYR A 50 -7.70 -0.54 -0.89
CA TYR A 50 -9.12 -0.27 -1.15
C TYR A 50 -9.76 0.57 -0.03
N SER A 51 -9.36 0.35 1.22
CA SER A 51 -9.77 1.19 2.35
C SER A 51 -9.23 2.62 2.23
N SER A 52 -7.99 2.78 1.75
CA SER A 52 -7.40 4.08 1.44
C SER A 52 -8.18 4.79 0.32
N ILE A 53 -8.50 4.10 -0.77
CA ILE A 53 -9.33 4.65 -1.86
C ILE A 53 -10.70 5.06 -1.32
N ALA A 54 -11.37 4.20 -0.56
CA ALA A 54 -12.68 4.51 0.00
C ALA A 54 -12.67 5.78 0.89
N CYS A 55 -11.55 6.05 1.57
CA CYS A 55 -11.36 7.24 2.41
C CYS A 55 -11.28 8.55 1.62
N ILE A 56 -10.81 8.50 0.36
CA ILE A 56 -10.59 9.67 -0.52
C ILE A 56 -11.52 9.69 -1.74
N ASN A 57 -12.39 8.69 -1.87
CA ASN A 57 -13.36 8.57 -2.94
C ASN A 57 -14.46 9.62 -2.77
N SER A 58 -14.46 10.60 -3.68
CA SER A 58 -15.45 11.65 -3.76
C SER A 58 -15.82 11.88 -5.23
N PRO A 59 -17.01 12.44 -5.53
CA PRO A 59 -17.37 12.79 -6.91
C PRO A 59 -16.40 13.76 -7.61
N GLN A 60 -15.57 14.47 -6.84
CA GLN A 60 -14.57 15.41 -7.33
C GLN A 60 -13.20 14.76 -7.55
N THR A 61 -12.99 13.54 -7.07
CA THR A 61 -11.71 12.83 -7.18
C THR A 61 -11.79 11.83 -8.34
N ASN A 62 -11.05 12.06 -9.42
CA ASN A 62 -10.90 11.09 -10.49
C ASN A 62 -9.90 9.99 -10.07
N ILE A 63 -10.40 8.78 -9.83
CA ILE A 63 -9.62 7.62 -9.37
C ILE A 63 -9.59 6.57 -10.47
N LEU A 64 -8.39 6.20 -10.91
CA LEU A 64 -8.14 5.15 -11.91
C LEU A 64 -7.32 4.02 -11.27
N THR A 65 -7.69 2.76 -11.51
CA THR A 65 -6.94 1.61 -11.00
C THR A 65 -6.58 0.62 -12.11
N ALA A 66 -5.39 0.06 -12.04
CA ALA A 66 -4.93 -1.04 -12.89
C ALA A 66 -4.66 -2.26 -12.00
N GLU A 67 -5.36 -3.38 -12.21
CA GLU A 67 -5.39 -4.51 -11.27
C GLU A 67 -5.39 -5.88 -11.97
N ASP A 68 -4.84 -6.91 -11.33
CA ASP A 68 -4.75 -8.27 -11.88
C ASP A 68 -5.05 -9.36 -10.82
N PRO A 69 -6.31 -9.80 -10.66
CA PRO A 69 -7.54 -9.25 -11.23
C PRO A 69 -8.15 -8.14 -10.35
N VAL A 70 -9.25 -7.54 -10.80
CA VAL A 70 -10.08 -6.68 -9.93
C VAL A 70 -10.83 -7.56 -8.92
N GLU A 71 -10.53 -7.41 -7.63
CA GLU A 71 -11.10 -8.25 -6.56
C GLU A 71 -12.61 -8.01 -6.37
N PHE A 72 -13.02 -6.74 -6.39
CA PHE A 72 -14.42 -6.34 -6.38
C PHE A 72 -14.61 -4.90 -6.88
N ASN A 73 -15.83 -4.59 -7.30
CA ASN A 73 -16.17 -3.31 -7.89
C ASN A 73 -16.34 -2.21 -6.81
N MET A 74 -15.62 -1.10 -6.98
CA MET A 74 -15.73 0.11 -6.19
C MET A 74 -16.50 1.19 -6.96
N ARG A 75 -17.67 1.58 -6.45
CA ARG A 75 -18.46 2.66 -7.05
C ARG A 75 -17.69 3.98 -7.07
N GLY A 76 -17.68 4.67 -8.20
CA GLY A 76 -16.98 5.94 -8.38
C GLY A 76 -15.50 5.79 -8.72
N VAL A 77 -15.01 4.56 -8.89
CA VAL A 77 -13.61 4.26 -9.25
C VAL A 77 -13.60 3.60 -10.63
N ASN A 78 -12.73 4.08 -11.51
CA ASN A 78 -12.54 3.50 -12.84
C ASN A 78 -11.49 2.38 -12.75
N GLN A 79 -11.95 1.13 -12.68
CA GLN A 79 -11.09 -0.03 -12.50
C GLN A 79 -10.82 -0.74 -13.82
N VAL A 80 -9.55 -0.85 -14.19
CA VAL A 80 -9.05 -1.57 -15.37
C VAL A 80 -8.42 -2.87 -14.92
N GLN A 81 -8.96 -3.99 -15.41
CA GLN A 81 -8.32 -5.28 -15.24
C GLN A 81 -7.25 -5.49 -16.31
N ILE A 82 -6.04 -5.85 -15.88
CA ILE A 82 -4.90 -6.19 -16.74
C ILE A 82 -5.24 -7.40 -17.60
N ARG A 83 -4.77 -7.36 -18.85
CA ARG A 83 -4.92 -8.43 -19.84
C ARG A 83 -3.65 -8.54 -20.66
N GLU A 84 -2.63 -9.20 -20.09
CA GLU A 84 -1.33 -9.34 -20.75
C GLU A 84 -1.42 -10.01 -22.13
N GLY A 85 -2.34 -10.97 -22.31
CA GLY A 85 -2.54 -11.67 -23.59
C GLY A 85 -2.92 -10.77 -24.78
N ILE A 86 -3.35 -9.52 -24.53
CA ILE A 86 -3.62 -8.51 -25.57
C ILE A 86 -2.73 -7.27 -25.42
N GLY A 87 -1.65 -7.35 -24.63
CA GLY A 87 -0.72 -6.25 -24.40
C GLY A 87 -1.21 -5.16 -23.43
N LEU A 88 -2.34 -5.36 -22.74
CA LEU A 88 -2.80 -4.44 -21.70
C LEU A 88 -2.10 -4.75 -20.37
N SER A 89 -0.83 -4.34 -20.26
CA SER A 89 0.01 -4.48 -19.06
C SER A 89 -0.19 -3.33 -18.05
N PHE A 90 0.38 -3.44 -16.85
CA PHE A 90 0.38 -2.35 -15.86
C PHE A 90 0.97 -1.06 -16.42
N ALA A 91 2.16 -1.11 -17.00
CA ALA A 91 2.80 0.04 -17.62
C ALA A 91 1.95 0.66 -18.75
N ALA A 92 1.31 -0.17 -19.60
CA ALA A 92 0.43 0.31 -20.66
C ALA A 92 -0.81 1.03 -20.11
N ALA A 93 -1.49 0.44 -19.11
CA ALA A 93 -2.62 1.05 -18.44
C ALA A 93 -2.22 2.37 -17.76
N LEU A 94 -1.09 2.39 -17.07
CA LEU A 94 -0.58 3.54 -16.34
C LEU A 94 -0.26 4.74 -17.25
N ARG A 95 0.34 4.48 -18.42
CA ARG A 95 0.54 5.51 -19.44
C ARG A 95 -0.78 6.05 -19.99
N SER A 96 -1.81 5.21 -20.09
CA SER A 96 -3.14 5.62 -20.52
C SER A 96 -3.81 6.53 -19.48
N PHE A 97 -3.68 6.19 -18.20
CA PHE A 97 -4.21 6.98 -17.10
C PHE A 97 -3.71 8.41 -17.09
N LEU A 98 -2.44 8.65 -17.39
CA LEU A 98 -1.88 10.01 -17.47
C LEU A 98 -2.54 10.91 -18.54
N ARG A 99 -3.35 10.35 -19.45
CA ARG A 99 -4.14 11.10 -20.44
C ARG A 99 -5.62 11.21 -20.08
N GLN A 100 -5.99 10.84 -18.86
CA GLN A 100 -7.37 10.81 -18.38
C GLN A 100 -7.60 11.80 -17.23
N ASP A 101 -6.67 12.74 -17.03
CA ASP A 101 -6.69 13.74 -15.94
C ASP A 101 -6.99 13.13 -14.54
N PRO A 102 -6.22 12.10 -14.09
CA PRO A 102 -6.47 11.46 -12.80
C PRO A 102 -5.99 12.32 -11.65
N ASN A 103 -6.64 12.21 -10.50
CA ASN A 103 -6.09 12.71 -9.23
C ASN A 103 -5.35 11.59 -8.49
N VAL A 104 -5.92 10.38 -8.52
CA VAL A 104 -5.39 9.21 -7.83
C VAL A 104 -5.25 8.07 -8.81
N ILE A 105 -4.11 7.39 -8.75
CA ILE A 105 -3.83 6.20 -9.54
C ILE A 105 -3.48 5.06 -8.61
N LEU A 106 -4.19 3.93 -8.71
CA LEU A 106 -3.76 2.67 -8.10
C LEU A 106 -3.17 1.75 -9.15
N VAL A 107 -1.98 1.23 -8.87
CA VAL A 107 -1.36 0.15 -9.63
C VAL A 107 -1.30 -1.05 -8.70
N GLY A 108 -1.93 -2.17 -9.07
CA GLY A 108 -2.07 -3.34 -8.20
C GLY A 108 -0.74 -3.75 -7.57
N GLU A 109 0.33 -3.73 -8.36
CA GLU A 109 1.70 -3.91 -7.89
C GLU A 109 2.73 -3.37 -8.88
N ILE A 110 3.94 -3.12 -8.39
CA ILE A 110 5.11 -2.76 -9.19
C ILE A 110 6.04 -3.97 -9.25
N ARG A 111 5.98 -4.73 -10.36
CA ARG A 111 6.80 -5.95 -10.56
C ARG A 111 8.12 -5.68 -11.29
N ASP A 112 8.13 -4.68 -12.16
CA ASP A 112 9.19 -4.42 -13.13
C ASP A 112 9.62 -2.94 -13.17
N ALA A 113 10.76 -2.69 -13.82
CA ALA A 113 11.36 -1.38 -13.97
C ALA A 113 10.47 -0.39 -14.73
N GLU A 114 9.78 -0.87 -15.77
CA GLU A 114 8.94 -0.04 -16.63
C GLU A 114 7.75 0.54 -15.84
N THR A 115 7.06 -0.32 -15.09
CA THR A 115 5.95 0.08 -14.23
C THR A 115 6.43 1.00 -13.11
N ALA A 116 7.59 0.70 -12.50
CA ALA A 116 8.19 1.55 -11.47
C ALA A 116 8.50 2.96 -11.98
N GLU A 117 9.12 3.06 -13.16
CA GLU A 117 9.50 4.32 -13.78
C GLU A 117 8.28 5.20 -14.05
N VAL A 118 7.23 4.63 -14.67
CA VAL A 118 6.01 5.39 -14.98
C VAL A 118 5.27 5.79 -13.71
N ALA A 119 5.20 4.92 -12.69
CA ALA A 119 4.56 5.21 -11.41
C ALA A 119 5.25 6.35 -10.65
N ILE A 120 6.58 6.36 -10.65
CA ILE A 120 7.37 7.41 -9.99
C ILE A 120 7.24 8.74 -10.73
N LYS A 121 7.27 8.73 -12.07
CA LYS A 121 7.02 9.93 -12.86
C LYS A 121 5.63 10.50 -12.56
N ALA A 122 4.59 9.65 -12.52
CA ALA A 122 3.23 10.06 -12.17
C ALA A 122 3.18 10.72 -10.77
N ALA A 123 3.83 10.11 -9.78
CA ALA A 123 3.90 10.63 -8.42
C ALA A 123 4.57 12.01 -8.35
N LEU A 124 5.62 12.24 -9.17
CA LEU A 124 6.33 13.50 -9.23
C LEU A 124 5.54 14.59 -9.98
N THR A 125 4.74 14.21 -10.98
CA THR A 125 3.96 15.12 -11.83
C THR A 125 2.58 15.47 -11.30
N GLY A 126 2.36 15.35 -10.00
CA GLY A 126 1.14 15.86 -9.35
C GLY A 126 0.03 14.84 -9.13
N HIS A 127 0.33 13.53 -9.23
CA HIS A 127 -0.64 12.47 -8.98
C HIS A 127 -0.35 11.77 -7.66
N LEU A 128 -1.39 11.35 -6.95
CA LEU A 128 -1.24 10.40 -5.85
C LEU A 128 -1.21 8.97 -6.41
N VAL A 129 -0.11 8.26 -6.19
CA VAL A 129 0.07 6.89 -6.66
C VAL A 129 0.02 5.91 -5.49
N LEU A 130 -0.89 4.95 -5.55
CA LEU A 130 -1.04 3.85 -4.60
C LEU A 130 -0.55 2.56 -5.25
N SER A 131 0.33 1.81 -4.60
CA SER A 131 0.73 0.51 -5.14
C SER A 131 1.19 -0.47 -4.06
N THR A 132 1.52 -1.69 -4.49
CA THR A 132 2.11 -2.71 -3.64
C THR A 132 3.46 -3.21 -4.12
N LEU A 133 4.23 -3.72 -3.15
CA LEU A 133 5.45 -4.49 -3.38
C LEU A 133 5.40 -5.76 -2.54
N HIS A 134 6.26 -6.71 -2.89
CA HIS A 134 6.44 -7.96 -2.16
C HIS A 134 7.79 -7.96 -1.41
N THR A 135 7.93 -7.06 -0.44
CA THR A 135 9.10 -7.02 0.48
C THR A 135 8.70 -7.40 1.90
N ASN A 136 9.69 -7.83 2.70
CA ASN A 136 9.44 -8.32 4.06
C ASN A 136 9.26 -7.19 5.09
N ASP A 137 9.80 -6.02 4.79
CA ASP A 137 9.75 -4.81 5.62
C ASP A 137 9.75 -3.55 4.72
N ALA A 138 9.53 -2.39 5.35
CA ALA A 138 9.38 -1.11 4.67
C ALA A 138 10.71 -0.58 4.08
N PRO A 139 11.86 -0.60 4.79
CA PRO A 139 13.13 -0.19 4.20
C PRO A 139 13.52 -1.00 2.95
N SER A 140 13.25 -2.30 2.94
CA SER A 140 13.51 -3.16 1.78
C SER A 140 12.72 -2.75 0.53
N SER A 141 11.59 -2.04 0.67
CA SER A 141 10.86 -1.48 -0.49
C SER A 141 11.67 -0.42 -1.22
N VAL A 142 12.43 0.41 -0.49
CA VAL A 142 13.35 1.40 -1.10
C VAL A 142 14.44 0.66 -1.88
N ALA A 143 15.10 -0.31 -1.24
CA ALA A 143 16.13 -1.12 -1.91
C ALA A 143 15.56 -1.85 -3.14
N ARG A 144 14.31 -2.32 -3.08
CA ARG A 144 13.64 -2.97 -4.20
C ARG A 144 13.45 -2.03 -5.38
N LEU A 145 13.04 -0.77 -5.15
CA LEU A 145 12.93 0.24 -6.21
C LEU A 145 14.30 0.53 -6.85
N LEU A 146 15.36 0.67 -6.05
CA LEU A 146 16.73 0.88 -6.55
C LEU A 146 17.20 -0.30 -7.41
N ASN A 147 16.93 -1.53 -6.97
CA ASN A 147 17.26 -2.74 -7.73
C ASN A 147 16.49 -2.87 -9.05
N MET A 148 15.35 -2.17 -9.19
CA MET A 148 14.61 -2.06 -10.45
C MET A 148 15.14 -0.92 -11.34
N GLY A 149 16.24 -0.27 -10.97
CA GLY A 149 16.88 0.78 -11.75
C GLY A 149 16.31 2.18 -11.54
N VAL A 150 15.52 2.38 -10.48
CA VAL A 150 15.05 3.72 -10.13
C VAL A 150 16.19 4.50 -9.47
N GLU A 151 16.45 5.71 -9.97
CA GLU A 151 17.43 6.62 -9.38
C GLU A 151 17.07 7.01 -7.93
N PRO A 152 18.04 6.99 -6.98
CA PRO A 152 17.78 7.27 -5.56
C PRO A 152 17.04 8.58 -5.30
N PHE A 153 17.41 9.65 -6.03
CA PHE A 153 16.78 10.95 -5.89
C PHE A 153 15.29 10.94 -6.27
N LEU A 154 14.90 10.10 -7.24
CA LEU A 154 13.50 9.97 -7.63
C LEU A 154 12.70 9.23 -6.56
N VAL A 155 13.29 8.21 -5.91
CA VAL A 155 12.64 7.52 -4.79
C VAL A 155 12.40 8.48 -3.63
N THR A 156 13.43 9.23 -3.21
CA THR A 156 13.30 10.16 -2.08
C THR A 156 12.32 11.30 -2.35
N SER A 157 12.22 11.75 -3.60
CA SER A 157 11.34 12.87 -3.98
C SER A 157 9.88 12.45 -4.21
N SER A 158 9.62 11.17 -4.45
CA SER A 158 8.28 10.66 -4.78
C SER A 158 7.59 9.91 -3.65
N LEU A 159 8.32 9.31 -2.71
CA LEU A 159 7.77 8.39 -1.73
C LEU A 159 7.25 9.11 -0.47
N ASN A 160 5.95 9.01 -0.20
CA ASN A 160 5.32 9.61 0.98
C ASN A 160 5.36 8.65 2.18
N VAL A 161 4.99 7.38 1.97
CA VAL A 161 4.95 6.37 3.03
C VAL A 161 5.10 4.96 2.46
N VAL A 162 5.72 4.08 3.25
CA VAL A 162 5.75 2.63 3.01
C VAL A 162 5.17 1.91 4.22
N CYS A 163 4.08 1.18 4.01
CA CYS A 163 3.39 0.39 5.02
C CYS A 163 3.79 -1.09 4.86
N ALA A 164 4.62 -1.62 5.75
CA ALA A 164 4.90 -3.06 5.78
C ALA A 164 3.85 -3.80 6.63
N GLN A 165 3.09 -4.69 6.00
CA GLN A 165 1.91 -5.30 6.60
C GLN A 165 2.03 -6.82 6.70
N ARG A 166 1.51 -7.36 7.81
CA ARG A 166 1.21 -8.78 8.03
C ARG A 166 -0.13 -8.91 8.74
N LEU A 167 -0.84 -10.00 8.51
CA LEU A 167 -2.04 -10.35 9.27
C LEU A 167 -1.70 -11.32 10.39
N VAL A 168 -2.33 -11.11 11.53
CA VAL A 168 -2.26 -12.01 12.68
C VAL A 168 -3.64 -12.56 12.99
N ARG A 169 -3.69 -13.82 13.44
CA ARG A 169 -4.95 -14.42 13.89
C ARG A 169 -5.39 -13.74 15.18
N ARG A 170 -6.68 -13.39 15.26
CA ARG A 170 -7.28 -12.88 16.50
C ARG A 170 -7.56 -14.04 17.45
N ILE A 171 -7.29 -13.83 18.74
CA ILE A 171 -7.61 -14.81 19.79
C ILE A 171 -9.14 -14.87 19.91
N CYS A 172 -9.70 -16.09 19.97
CA CYS A 172 -11.13 -16.30 20.14
C CYS A 172 -11.57 -15.78 21.52
N ARG A 173 -12.58 -14.90 21.55
CA ARG A 173 -13.08 -14.31 22.80
C ARG A 173 -13.84 -15.28 23.70
N VAL A 174 -14.26 -16.44 23.17
CA VAL A 174 -15.06 -17.44 23.91
C VAL A 174 -14.18 -18.47 24.61
N CYS A 175 -13.09 -18.91 23.96
CA CYS A 175 -12.24 -19.99 24.45
C CYS A 175 -10.80 -19.55 24.75
N ALA A 176 -10.54 -18.24 24.84
CA ALA A 176 -9.23 -17.74 25.24
C ALA A 176 -8.89 -18.26 26.63
N ALA A 177 -7.75 -18.93 26.73
CA ALA A 177 -7.16 -19.33 27.99
C ALA A 177 -5.77 -18.70 28.13
N PRO A 178 -5.30 -18.40 29.36
CA PRO A 178 -3.93 -17.97 29.59
C PRO A 178 -2.94 -18.99 29.02
N ALA A 179 -2.00 -18.53 28.19
CA ALA A 179 -0.89 -19.35 27.76
C ALA A 179 0.15 -19.44 28.89
N PRO A 180 0.86 -20.58 29.05
CA PRO A 180 2.06 -20.63 29.88
C PRO A 180 3.02 -19.53 29.43
N GLN A 181 3.62 -18.80 30.38
CA GLN A 181 4.60 -17.77 30.03
C GLN A 181 5.74 -18.43 29.24
N PRO A 182 6.02 -17.99 28.01
CA PRO A 182 7.21 -18.46 27.31
C PRO A 182 8.43 -18.06 28.15
N PRO A 183 9.50 -18.89 28.17
CA PRO A 183 10.73 -18.53 28.85
C PRO A 183 11.22 -17.17 28.35
N PRO A 184 11.84 -16.35 29.21
CA PRO A 184 12.33 -15.03 28.81
C PRO A 184 13.21 -15.18 27.57
N ALA A 185 12.90 -14.41 26.53
CA ALA A 185 13.70 -14.42 25.31
C ALA A 185 15.17 -14.11 25.66
N PRO A 186 16.15 -14.85 25.10
CA PRO A 186 17.55 -14.54 25.33
C PRO A 186 17.81 -13.07 24.97
N GLY A 187 18.39 -12.34 25.92
CA GLY A 187 18.29 -10.89 26.02
C GLY A 187 18.55 -10.14 24.72
N ARG A 188 17.53 -9.45 24.21
CA ARG A 188 17.80 -8.18 23.52
C ARG A 188 18.28 -7.23 24.60
N GLN A 189 19.59 -7.09 24.75
CA GLN A 189 20.17 -5.94 25.44
C GLN A 189 19.50 -4.71 24.83
N ARG A 190 18.62 -4.07 25.58
CA ARG A 190 18.22 -2.70 25.26
C ARG A 190 19.53 -1.94 25.28
N ASP A 191 19.91 -1.38 24.14
CA ASP A 191 21.10 -0.52 24.02
C ASP A 191 20.91 0.64 25.00
N SER A 192 21.43 0.45 26.22
CA SER A 192 21.39 1.40 27.31
C SER A 192 22.50 2.41 27.07
N ARG A 193 22.43 3.14 25.94
CA ARG A 193 23.20 4.37 25.80
C ARG A 193 22.56 5.39 26.72
N PRO A 194 23.28 5.94 27.70
CA PRO A 194 22.77 7.04 28.49
C PRO A 194 22.44 8.19 27.52
N ARG A 195 21.21 8.71 27.60
CA ARG A 195 20.90 10.00 27.00
C ARG A 195 21.81 11.01 27.68
N GLY A 196 22.66 11.69 26.91
CA GLY A 196 23.49 12.78 27.40
C GLY A 196 22.63 13.89 28.00
N PRO A 197 23.19 14.71 28.91
CA PRO A 197 22.45 15.78 29.58
C PRO A 197 22.02 16.89 28.59
N PRO A 198 21.02 17.70 28.97
CA PRO A 198 20.38 18.70 28.11
C PRO A 198 21.30 19.81 27.61
#